data_AF-A0A518DWK6-F1
#
_entry.id   AF-A0A518DWK6-F1
#
_cell.length_a   1.000
_cell.length_b   1.000
_cell.length_c   1.000
_cell.angle_alpha   90.00
_cell.angle_beta   90.00
_cell.angle_gamma   90.00
#
_symmetry.space_group_name_H-M   'P 1'
#
loop_
_entity.id
_entity.type
_entity.pdbx_description
1 polymer ?
#
loop_
_entity_poly.entity_id
_entity_poly.type
_entity_poly.pdbx_seq_one_letter_code
_entity_poly.pdbx_strand_id
1 'polypeptide(L)'
;MNDPTEPIRRAMVNEINAEPGSREFLEAKHGQVWDTTQLQQDFEVLGFMAPLIAARRRSDGIKGSLMFQASPRFYFGWSPE
;
A
#
# COMPACT_ATOMS: atom_id res chain seq x y z
N MET A 1 -5.03 -13.92 -22.03
CA MET A 1 -4.66 -14.66 -20.81
C MET A 1 -5.54 -14.13 -19.70
N ASN A 2 -6.36 -14.97 -19.05
CA ASN A 2 -7.19 -14.55 -17.92
C ASN A 2 -6.30 -14.57 -16.68
N ASP A 3 -6.09 -13.44 -16.01
CA ASP A 3 -5.34 -13.39 -14.76
C ASP A 3 -6.25 -13.86 -13.62
N PRO A 4 -5.99 -15.03 -13.02
CA PRO A 4 -6.85 -15.56 -11.96
C PRO A 4 -6.81 -14.72 -10.67
N THR A 5 -5.83 -13.83 -10.51
CA THR A 5 -5.67 -12.97 -9.33
C THR A 5 -6.43 -11.65 -9.43
N GLU A 6 -6.78 -11.23 -10.64
CA GLU A 6 -7.45 -9.94 -10.91
C GLU A 6 -8.77 -9.79 -10.12
N PRO A 7 -9.68 -10.78 -10.07
CA PRO A 7 -10.93 -10.64 -9.30
C PRO A 7 -10.67 -10.43 -7.80
N ILE A 8 -9.67 -11.13 -7.24
CA ILE A 8 -9.29 -11.03 -5.84
C ILE A 8 -8.73 -9.63 -5.57
N ARG A 9 -7.80 -9.17 -6.41
CA ARG A 9 -7.22 -7.84 -6.30
C ARG A 9 -8.29 -6.74 -6.37
N ARG A 10 -9.25 -6.86 -7.28
CA ARG A 10 -10.39 -5.92 -7.40
C ARG A 10 -11.26 -5.91 -6.15
N ALA A 11 -11.54 -7.07 -5.57
CA ALA A 11 -12.26 -7.16 -4.31
C ALA A 11 -11.51 -6.45 -3.17
N MET A 12 -10.18 -6.62 -3.08
CA MET A 12 -9.36 -5.91 -2.09
C MET A 12 -9.40 -4.39 -2.27
N VAL A 13 -9.37 -3.88 -3.51
CA VAL A 13 -9.53 -2.44 -3.78
C VAL A 13 -10.85 -1.94 -3.21
N ASN A 14 -11.94 -2.67 -3.48
CA ASN A 14 -13.27 -2.28 -2.99
C ASN A 14 -13.32 -2.31 -1.47
N GLU A 15 -12.78 -3.36 -0.83
CA GLU A 15 -12.77 -3.49 0.62
C GLU A 15 -11.99 -2.35 1.31
N ILE A 16 -10.77 -2.08 0.84
CA ILE A 16 -9.91 -1.03 1.42
C ILE A 16 -10.52 0.37 1.25
N ASN A 17 -11.24 0.62 0.16
CA ASN A 17 -11.82 1.93 -0.13
C ASN A 17 -13.31 2.06 0.24
N ALA A 18 -13.98 0.99 0.69
CA ALA A 18 -15.39 1.04 1.11
C ALA A 18 -15.56 1.83 2.42
N GLU A 19 -14.62 1.65 3.36
CA GLU A 19 -14.54 2.42 4.60
C GLU A 19 -13.12 2.98 4.72
N PRO A 20 -12.80 4.07 3.99
CA PRO A 20 -11.46 4.65 4.06
C PRO A 20 -11.20 5.10 5.50
N GLY A 21 -10.14 4.54 6.09
CA GLY A 21 -9.78 4.81 7.46
C GLY A 21 -9.18 6.20 7.63
N SER A 22 -9.35 6.77 8.84
CA SER A 22 -8.46 7.84 9.27
C SER A 22 -7.04 7.31 9.43
N ARG A 23 -6.03 8.20 9.47
CA ARG A 23 -4.65 7.79 9.72
C ARG A 23 -4.57 6.97 11.02
N GLU A 24 -5.22 7.43 12.08
CA GLU A 24 -5.20 6.81 13.41
C GLU A 24 -5.79 5.40 13.38
N PHE A 25 -6.87 5.18 12.62
CA PHE A 25 -7.46 3.85 12.44
C PHE A 25 -6.51 2.91 11.71
N LEU A 26 -5.90 3.37 10.61
CA LEU A 26 -4.93 2.59 9.86
C LEU A 26 -3.68 2.30 10.69
N GLU A 27 -3.22 3.26 11.49
CA GLU A 27 -2.07 3.10 12.37
C GLU A 27 -2.35 2.06 13.47
N ALA A 28 -3.54 2.09 14.07
CA ALA A 28 -3.95 1.10 15.05
C ALA A 28 -3.99 -0.33 14.47
N LYS A 29 -4.34 -0.48 13.18
CA LYS A 29 -4.48 -1.78 12.51
C LYS A 29 -3.17 -2.29 11.91
N HIS A 30 -2.34 -1.41 11.35
CA HIS A 30 -1.20 -1.77 10.51
C HIS A 30 0.15 -1.26 11.03
N GLY A 31 0.17 -0.49 12.12
CA GLY A 31 1.37 0.13 12.65
C GLY A 31 1.70 1.42 11.91
N GLN A 32 2.84 1.47 11.23
CA GLN A 32 3.24 2.69 10.53
C GLN A 32 2.37 2.94 9.29
N VAL A 33 1.90 4.18 9.16
CA VAL A 33 1.15 4.68 7.99
C VAL A 33 1.93 5.84 7.40
N TRP A 34 2.04 5.84 6.08
CA TRP A 34 2.68 6.91 5.33
C TRP A 34 1.64 7.68 4.54
N ASP A 35 1.74 9.00 4.54
CA ASP A 35 1.21 9.80 3.41
C ASP A 35 2.18 9.72 2.21
N THR A 36 1.81 10.36 1.10
CA THR A 36 2.62 10.37 -0.12
C THR A 36 4.02 10.94 0.09
N THR A 37 4.17 11.99 0.90
CA THR A 37 5.46 12.65 1.14
C THR A 37 6.36 11.75 1.98
N GLN A 38 5.83 11.19 3.07
CA GLN A 38 6.55 10.25 3.93
C GLN A 38 6.93 8.98 3.15
N LEU A 39 6.05 8.46 2.30
CA LEU A 39 6.35 7.30 1.45
C LEU A 39 7.56 7.57 0.56
N GLN A 40 7.63 8.74 -0.08
CA GLN A 40 8.73 9.08 -0.99
C GLN A 40 10.07 9.26 -0.27
N GLN A 41 10.04 9.65 1.01
CA GLN A 41 11.23 9.77 1.86
C GLN A 41 11.80 8.41 2.25
N ASP A 42 10.93 7.42 2.52
CA ASP A 42 11.35 6.10 3.00
C ASP A 42 11.51 5.08 1.88
N PHE A 43 10.81 5.27 0.75
CA PHE A 43 10.71 4.31 -0.34
C PHE A 43 10.89 4.94 -1.72
N GLU A 44 11.38 4.13 -2.64
CA GLU A 44 11.30 4.34 -4.07
C GLU A 44 10.23 3.42 -4.65
N VAL A 45 9.21 4.00 -5.31
CA VAL A 45 8.11 3.21 -5.88
C VAL A 45 8.53 2.64 -7.23
N LEU A 46 8.43 1.33 -7.38
CA LEU A 46 8.83 0.57 -8.56
C LEU A 46 7.65 0.26 -9.48
N GLY A 47 6.44 0.14 -8.92
CA GLY A 47 5.24 -0.17 -9.70
C GLY A 47 3.96 0.00 -8.89
N PHE A 48 2.86 0.21 -9.60
CA PHE A 48 1.53 0.39 -9.01
C PHE A 48 0.55 -0.62 -9.59
N MET A 49 -0.20 -1.28 -8.71
CA MET A 49 -1.37 -2.04 -9.09
C MET A 49 -2.33 -2.09 -7.90
N ALA A 50 -3.30 -1.16 -7.86
CA ALA A 50 -4.18 -0.97 -6.72
C ALA A 50 -4.74 -2.31 -6.17
N PRO A 51 -4.76 -2.53 -4.86
CA PRO A 51 -4.38 -1.61 -3.79
C PRO A 51 -2.88 -1.72 -3.45
N LEU A 52 -2.06 -2.36 -4.27
CA LEU A 52 -0.66 -2.65 -3.97
C LEU A 52 0.29 -1.71 -4.72
N ILE A 53 1.44 -1.48 -4.11
CA ILE A 53 2.63 -0.93 -4.78
C ILE A 53 3.80 -1.88 -4.58
N ALA A 54 4.65 -1.98 -5.59
CA ALA A 54 6.00 -2.51 -5.43
C ALA A 54 6.94 -1.36 -5.08
N ALA A 55 7.77 -1.52 -4.06
CA ALA A 55 8.64 -0.47 -3.57
C ALA A 55 10.00 -1.01 -3.10
N ARG A 56 11.01 -0.16 -3.13
CA ARG A 56 12.33 -0.40 -2.55
C ARG A 56 12.52 0.55 -1.37
N ARG A 57 12.78 0.01 -0.18
CA ARG A 57 13.10 0.81 1.01
C ARG A 57 14.46 1.45 0.83
N ARG A 58 14.57 2.75 1.08
CA ARG A 58 15.78 3.53 0.80
C ARG A 58 16.90 3.29 1.81
N SER A 59 16.57 2.98 3.06
CA SER A 59 17.57 2.81 4.13
C SER A 59 18.47 1.60 3.93
N ASP A 60 17.97 0.53 3.29
CA ASP A 60 18.68 -0.73 3.13
C ASP A 60 18.56 -1.36 1.73
N GLY A 61 17.77 -0.76 0.83
CA GLY A 61 17.61 -1.24 -0.54
C GLY A 61 16.70 -2.47 -0.68
N ILE A 62 16.05 -2.93 0.40
CA ILE A 62 15.17 -4.12 0.36
C ILE A 62 13.92 -3.80 -0.46
N LYS A 63 13.58 -4.72 -1.37
CA LYS A 63 12.34 -4.68 -2.15
C LYS A 63 11.19 -5.32 -1.39
N GLY A 64 9.98 -4.89 -1.70
CA GLY A 64 8.79 -5.35 -1.04
C GLY A 64 7.55 -4.67 -1.60
N SER A 65 6.46 -4.79 -0.86
CA SER A 65 5.19 -4.16 -1.22
C SER A 65 4.55 -3.43 -0.05
N LEU A 66 3.73 -2.44 -0.38
CA LEU A 66 2.77 -1.83 0.55
C LEU A 66 1.37 -1.89 -0.06
N MET A 67 0.37 -1.85 0.82
CA MET A 67 -1.00 -1.54 0.43
C MET A 67 -1.24 -0.03 0.46
N PHE A 68 -2.26 0.45 -0.24
CA PHE A 68 -2.73 1.82 -0.15
C PHE A 68 -4.25 1.94 -0.27
N GLN A 69 -4.82 2.89 0.46
CA GLN A 69 -6.16 3.42 0.22
C GLN A 69 -6.07 4.71 -0.62
N ALA A 70 -7.07 4.98 -1.45
CA ALA A 70 -6.98 6.05 -2.45
C ALA A 70 -7.41 7.44 -1.94
N SER A 71 -8.35 7.52 -1.00
CA SER A 71 -8.94 8.77 -0.51
C SER A 71 -9.46 8.67 0.93
N PRO A 72 -8.80 9.31 1.94
CA PRO A 72 -7.51 10.01 1.83
C PRO A 72 -6.37 9.05 1.48
N ARG A 73 -5.36 9.52 0.74
CA ARG A 73 -4.26 8.67 0.25
C ARG A 73 -3.31 8.30 1.40
N PHE A 74 -3.29 7.02 1.76
CA PHE A 74 -2.38 6.48 2.76
C PHE A 74 -1.82 5.14 2.32
N TYR A 75 -0.57 4.86 2.72
CA TYR A 75 0.17 3.64 2.46
C TYR A 75 0.49 2.95 3.77
N PHE A 76 0.46 1.62 3.81
CA PHE A 76 0.63 0.85 5.05
C PHE A 76 0.97 -0.62 4.76
N GLY A 77 1.33 -1.36 5.82
CA GLY A 77 1.52 -2.81 5.74
C GLY A 77 2.73 -3.22 4.89
N TRP A 78 3.91 -2.64 5.18
CA TRP A 78 5.15 -3.03 4.51
C TRP A 78 5.44 -4.52 4.66
N SER A 79 5.64 -5.19 3.52
CA SER A 79 6.05 -6.60 3.43
C SER A 79 7.30 -6.71 2.58
N PRO A 80 8.48 -7.02 3.16
CA PRO A 80 9.70 -7.28 2.39
C PRO A 80 9.58 -8.58 1.57
N GLU A 81 10.33 -8.65 0.46
CA GLU A 81 10.53 -9.87 -0.35
C GLU A 81 11.46 -10.89 0.35
#